data_AF-A0A5K1BAH6-F1
#
_entry.id   AF-A0A5K1BAH6-F1
#
_cell.length_a   1.000
_cell.length_b   1.000
_cell.length_c   1.000
_cell.angle_alpha   90.00
_cell.angle_beta   90.00
_cell.angle_gamma   90.00
#
_symmetry.space_group_name_H-M   'P 1'
#
loop_
_entity.id
_entity.type
_entity.pdbx_description
1 polymer ?
#
loop_
_entity_poly.entity_id
_entity_poly.type
_entity_poly.pdbx_seq_one_letter_code
_entity_poly.pdbx_strand_id
1 'polypeptide(L)' 'RFKQCVLQKSFWIGVTNVLRVMHPLVEVLHLVGSDEKPSMSYIYKSTDRAKEHIKA' A
#
# COMPACT_ATOMS: atom_id res chain seq x y z
N ARG A 1 3.71 -28.81 -0.57
CA ARG A 1 2.52 -28.04 -0.99
C ARG A 1 2.84 -26.54 -1.15
N PHE A 2 3.31 -25.84 -0.10
CA PHE A 2 3.68 -24.42 -0.18
C PHE A 2 4.76 -24.11 -1.24
N LYS A 3 5.84 -24.93 -1.29
CA LYS A 3 6.90 -24.83 -2.31
C LYS A 3 6.39 -24.91 -3.76
N GLN A 4 5.28 -25.60 -4.01
CA GLN A 4 4.71 -25.69 -5.36
C GLN A 4 3.91 -24.43 -5.70
N CYS A 5 3.23 -23.83 -4.71
CA CYS A 5 2.43 -22.62 -4.89
C CYS A 5 3.28 -21.40 -5.26
N VAL A 6 4.45 -21.21 -4.63
CA VAL A 6 5.38 -20.13 -5.01
C VAL A 6 5.97 -20.29 -6.41
N LEU A 7 5.86 -21.45 -7.06
CA LEU A 7 6.24 -21.61 -8.47
C LEU A 7 5.12 -21.21 -9.43
N GLN A 8 3.89 -21.05 -8.96
CA GLN A 8 2.77 -20.67 -9.80
C GLN A 8 2.75 -19.16 -10.05
N LYS A 9 2.59 -18.78 -11.32
CA LYS A 9 2.47 -17.37 -11.72
C LYS A 9 1.29 -16.67 -11.03
N SER A 10 0.18 -17.37 -10.85
CA SER A 10 -1.03 -16.86 -10.17
C SER A 10 -0.76 -16.42 -8.72
N PHE A 11 0.13 -17.13 -8.01
CA PHE A 11 0.53 -16.77 -6.66
C PHE A 11 1.19 -15.38 -6.65
N TRP A 12 2.18 -15.15 -7.52
CA TRP A 12 2.89 -13.87 -7.59
C TRP A 12 2.02 -12.73 -8.11
N ILE A 13 1.04 -13.00 -8.98
CA ILE A 13 0.03 -12.01 -9.38
C ILE A 13 -0.78 -11.56 -8.16
N GLY A 14 -1.24 -12.51 -7.34
CA GLY A 14 -1.94 -12.20 -6.09
C GLY A 14 -1.08 -11.39 -5.12
N VAL A 15 0.17 -11.79 -4.92
CA VAL A 15 1.13 -11.05 -4.08
C VAL A 15 1.36 -9.64 -4.61
N THR A 16 1.54 -9.47 -5.92
CA THR A 16 1.73 -8.15 -6.54
C THR A 16 0.51 -7.26 -6.35
N ASN A 17 -0.70 -7.81 -6.46
CA ASN A 17 -1.93 -7.05 -6.23
C ASN A 17 -2.05 -6.59 -4.77
N VAL A 18 -1.74 -7.48 -3.82
CA VAL A 18 -1.72 -7.11 -2.40
C VAL A 18 -0.69 -6.01 -2.14
N LEU A 19 0.53 -6.15 -2.69
CA LEU A 19 1.58 -5.14 -2.54
C LEU A 19 1.17 -3.77 -3.12
N ARG A 20 0.47 -3.73 -4.26
CA ARG A 20 -0.05 -2.48 -4.84
C ARG A 20 -1.01 -1.74 -3.90
N VAL A 21 -1.84 -2.47 -3.17
CA VAL A 21 -2.77 -1.87 -2.19
C VAL A 21 -2.06 -1.50 -0.89
N MET A 22 -1.15 -2.36 -0.42
CA MET A 22 -0.46 -2.16 0.84
C MET A 22 0.56 -1.01 0.79
N HIS A 23 1.23 -0.80 -0.34
CA HIS A 23 2.23 0.26 -0.51
C HIS A 23 1.70 1.67 -0.15
N PRO A 24 0.64 2.20 -0.79
CA PRO A 24 0.12 3.53 -0.46
C PRO A 24 -0.44 3.62 0.96
N LEU A 25 -0.95 2.52 1.52
CA LEU A 25 -1.42 2.48 2.92
C LEU A 25 -0.26 2.64 3.90
N VAL A 26 0.85 1.94 3.68
CA VAL A 26 2.06 2.03 4.50
C VAL A 26 2.65 3.45 4.44
N GLU A 27 2.65 4.09 3.27
CA GLU A 27 3.09 5.49 3.14
C GLU A 27 2.24 6.45 3.97
N VAL A 28 0.91 6.32 3.93
CA VAL A 28 0.01 7.14 4.75
C VAL A 28 0.22 6.89 6.24
N LEU A 29 0.36 5.62 6.65
CA LEU A 29 0.58 5.26 8.05
C LEU A 29 1.93 5.77 8.57
N HIS A 30 2.99 5.67 7.76
CA HIS A 30 4.30 6.21 8.12
C HIS A 30 4.24 7.73 8.35
N LEU A 31 3.52 8.43 7.48
CA LEU A 31 3.31 9.87 7.55
C LEU A 31 2.49 10.29 8.78
N VAL A 32 1.48 9.51 9.16
CA VAL A 32 0.69 9.75 10.38
C VAL A 32 1.45 9.40 11.66
N GLY A 33 2.32 8.40 11.61
CA GLY A 33 3.13 7.92 12.73
C GLY A 33 4.46 8.66 12.92
N SER A 34 4.84 9.57 12.02
CA SER A 34 6.04 10.39 12.18
C SER A 34 5.92 11.33 13.38
N ASP A 35 6.99 11.47 14.17
CA ASP A 35 7.06 12.42 15.29
C ASP A 35 6.93 13.87 14.80
N GLU A 36 7.37 14.13 13.56
CA GLU A 36 7.10 15.38 12.86
C GLU A 36 5.65 15.38 12.38
N LYS A 37 4.76 16.01 13.15
CA LYS A 37 3.35 16.18 12.78
C LYS A 37 3.23 16.94 11.46
N PRO A 38 2.85 16.29 10.35
CA PRO A 38 2.60 16.99 9.11
C PRO A 38 1.37 17.88 9.26
N SER A 39 1.24 18.92 8.44
CA SER A 39 -0.01 19.68 8.39
C SER A 39 -1.17 18.73 8.01
N MET A 40 -2.34 18.91 8.62
CA MET A 40 -3.53 18.10 8.29
C MET A 40 -3.83 18.09 6.79
N SER A 41 -3.59 19.21 6.09
CA SER A 41 -3.72 19.33 4.64
C SER A 41 -2.80 18.37 3.87
N TYR A 42 -1.61 18.06 4.39
CA TYR A 42 -0.68 17.11 3.79
C TYR A 42 -1.15 15.66 4.01
N ILE A 43 -1.60 15.32 5.22
CA ILE A 43 -2.17 14.00 5.54
C ILE A 43 -3.37 13.69 4.64
N TYR A 44 -4.31 14.63 4.50
CA TYR A 44 -5.48 14.45 3.65
C TYR A 44 -5.10 14.26 2.18
N LYS A 45 -4.13 15.02 1.67
CA LYS A 45 -3.64 14.89 0.28
C LYS A 45 -2.99 13.54 0.02
N SER A 46 -2.16 13.06 0.95
CA SER A 46 -1.54 11.72 0.85
C SER A 46 -2.57 10.60 0.94
N THR A 47 -3.57 10.76 1.81
CA THR A 47 -4.69 9.82 1.95
C THR A 47 -5.55 9.76 0.67
N ASP A 48 -5.80 10.91 0.04
CA ASP A 48 -6.60 10.98 -1.18
C ASP A 48 -5.87 10.31 -2.37
N ARG A 49 -4.57 10.60 -2.53
CA ARG A 49 -3.71 9.90 -3.50
C ARG A 49 -3.68 8.38 -3.27
N ALA A 50 -3.63 7.94 -2.02
CA ALA A 50 -3.69 6.51 -1.70
C ALA A 50 -5.02 5.89 -2.17
N LYS A 51 -6.15 6.59 -2.01
CA LYS A 51 -7.45 6.13 -2.51
C LYS A 51 -7.48 6.06 -4.03
N GLU A 52 -6.89 7.04 -4.73
CA GLU A 52 -6.79 7.03 -6.20
C GLU A 52 -5.94 5.85 -6.69
N HIS A 53 -4.78 5.61 -6.06
CA HIS A 53 -3.87 4.50 -6.40
C HIS A 53 -4.49 3.12 -6.18
N ILE A 54 -5.38 2.96 -5.19
CA ILE A 54 -6.07 1.69 -4.93
C ILE A 54 -7.25 1.47 -5.89
N LYS A 55 -7.87 2.55 -6.38
CA LYS A 55 -8.99 2.49 -7.33
C LYS A 55 -8.54 2.26 -8.78
N ALA A 56 -7.31 2.64 -9.12
CA ALA A 56 -6.70 2.48 -10.44
C ALA A 56 -6.18 1.05 -10.67
#